data_AF-A0A8J5K498-F1
#
_entry.id   AF-A0A8J5K498-F1
#
_cell.length_a   1.000
_cell.length_b   1.000
_cell.length_c   1.000
_cell.angle_alpha   90.00
_cell.angle_beta   90.00
_cell.angle_gamma   90.00
#
_symmetry.space_group_name_H-M   'P 1'
#
loop_
_entity.id
_entity.type
_entity.pdbx_description
1 polymer ?
#
loop_
_entity_poly.entity_id
_entity_poly.type
_entity_poly.pdbx_seq_one_letter_code
_entity_poly.pdbx_strand_id
1 'polypeptide(L)'
;MPEWSISVESCEYQEATYTFTANMVLHTVNEEDTLREKVMKKKYFCKNNKRKKQQPFPDNDTFKFSDYDCIGFDLDNTICRYKVGEILRLEYNLIADYMVNRYGYEPELLLPLDDDMDFLQKGLIMDIKRGNFLKCSDNGRILRATHGTRPMTRDEIHDTYGKDRIWEPVLEFMRTLSDHPVSGEVPVLRSFKDYFDMPAAVACARAIDAQDSSPEGPLEEYDIWPDVHVAMCNMYRREHFRNDLGGFFPEMKTSPEKYIYEASEKLKKWLKSINEHTFTFLISGSSIDYASHCARYVLGPDWRDYFDTMICTAKKPGFFSMERPFRFLVGADDAEEVPAHKLRIDGTYSGGNWNDLLNLVKRETCVENPHCLYVGDHLAQDVMAPSLRGIDTVAIVEELAAEGMIGDAMDHDSGCDLMSSFWGSFFTTETDNSILGVERVNTLYASLPLRHARLAVPSLEAVARNPIKHQYEAFSQDTSGFFPGDPVILHF
;
A
#
# COMPACT_ATOMS: atom_id res chain seq x y z
N MET A 1 -14.76 -0.23 38.31
CA MET A 1 -13.88 0.79 37.70
C MET A 1 -12.48 0.21 37.73
N PRO A 2 -11.68 0.27 36.66
CA PRO A 2 -10.29 -0.13 36.75
C PRO A 2 -9.57 0.84 37.70
N GLU A 3 -8.92 0.31 38.73
CA GLU A 3 -8.08 1.08 39.64
C GLU A 3 -6.72 1.32 39.00
N TRP A 4 -6.32 2.59 38.94
CA TRP A 4 -5.01 3.01 38.46
C TRP A 4 -3.97 2.70 39.54
N SER A 5 -2.87 2.06 39.18
CA SER A 5 -1.70 2.01 40.07
C SER A 5 -0.48 2.55 39.34
N ILE A 6 0.23 3.44 40.03
CA ILE A 6 1.48 4.05 39.57
C ILE A 6 2.61 3.21 40.17
N SER A 7 3.40 2.53 39.33
CA SER A 7 4.70 2.01 39.75
C SER A 7 5.78 3.06 39.43
N VAL A 8 6.51 3.46 40.47
CA VAL A 8 7.67 4.35 40.35
C VAL A 8 8.90 3.49 40.59
N GLU A 9 9.70 3.26 39.55
CA GLU A 9 11.05 2.71 39.73
C GLU A 9 12.03 3.88 39.91
N SER A 10 12.69 3.90 41.07
CA SER A 10 13.78 4.85 41.33
C SER A 10 15.10 4.28 40.82
N CYS A 11 15.72 4.95 39.83
CA CYS A 11 17.13 4.72 39.51
C CYS A 11 18.03 5.46 40.50
N GLU A 12 19.13 4.81 40.89
CA GLU A 12 20.07 5.29 41.91
C GLU A 12 20.79 6.60 41.56
N TYR A 13 21.25 7.21 42.66
CA TYR A 13 21.85 8.52 42.88
C TYR A 13 23.00 8.92 41.93
N GLN A 14 22.89 10.08 41.28
CA GLN A 14 23.99 11.04 41.05
C GLN A 14 23.40 12.45 40.87
N GLU A 15 24.11 13.46 41.40
CA GLU A 15 23.58 14.79 41.75
C GLU A 15 22.91 15.58 40.61
N ALA A 16 21.79 16.22 41.00
CA ALA A 16 21.20 17.45 40.45
C ALA A 16 20.42 17.41 39.13
N THR A 17 19.48 16.46 38.93
CA THR A 17 18.15 16.71 38.30
C THR A 17 17.25 15.47 38.46
N TYR A 18 16.00 15.64 38.93
CA TYR A 18 15.02 14.54 38.96
C TYR A 18 14.20 14.57 37.67
N THR A 19 14.29 13.51 36.86
CA THR A 19 13.36 13.24 35.76
C THR A 19 12.55 12.00 36.14
N PHE A 20 11.23 12.15 36.28
CA PHE A 20 10.32 11.02 36.51
C PHE A 20 9.76 10.56 35.17
N THR A 21 10.08 9.34 34.75
CA THR A 21 9.41 8.68 33.63
C THR A 21 8.26 7.85 34.20
N ALA A 22 7.03 8.31 34.06
CA ALA A 22 5.84 7.54 34.40
C ALA A 22 5.42 6.70 33.18
N ASN A 23 5.69 5.40 33.22
CA ASN A 23 5.15 4.47 32.23
C ASN A 23 3.71 4.12 32.63
N MET A 24 2.73 4.63 31.88
CA MET A 24 1.37 4.12 31.97
C MET A 24 1.32 2.76 31.28
N VAL A 25 1.27 1.69 32.07
CA VAL A 25 0.97 0.36 31.53
C VAL A 25 -0.36 -0.10 32.09
N LEU A 26 -1.30 -0.41 31.18
CA LEU A 26 -2.57 -1.01 31.51
C LEU A 26 -2.29 -2.48 31.86
N HIS A 27 -2.35 -2.83 33.15
CA HIS A 27 -2.25 -4.22 33.58
C HIS A 27 -3.51 -4.59 34.37
N THR A 28 -4.38 -5.39 33.77
CA THR A 28 -5.25 -6.26 34.56
C THR A 28 -4.60 -7.65 34.62
N VAL A 29 -4.52 -8.23 35.83
CA VAL A 29 -3.85 -9.51 36.09
C VAL A 29 -4.43 -10.67 35.24
N ASN A 30 -5.68 -10.53 34.74
CA ASN A 30 -6.29 -11.49 33.81
C ASN A 30 -5.81 -11.37 32.35
N GLU A 31 -5.30 -10.21 31.92
CA GLU A 31 -4.82 -10.00 30.54
C GLU A 31 -3.45 -10.64 30.29
N GLU A 32 -2.57 -10.69 31.31
CA GLU A 32 -1.26 -11.32 31.14
C GLU A 32 -1.34 -12.84 30.98
N ASP A 33 -2.20 -13.51 31.76
CA ASP A 33 -2.38 -14.96 31.67
C ASP A 33 -3.06 -15.37 30.37
N THR A 34 -4.06 -14.61 29.92
CA THR A 34 -4.73 -14.84 28.62
C THR A 34 -3.81 -14.58 27.43
N LEU A 35 -2.95 -13.56 27.49
CA LEU A 35 -1.93 -13.31 26.47
C LEU A 35 -0.88 -14.43 26.44
N ARG A 36 -0.40 -14.88 27.60
CA ARG A 36 0.55 -16.01 27.70
C ARG A 36 -0.04 -17.28 27.11
N GLU A 37 -1.30 -17.60 27.42
CA GLU A 37 -2.01 -18.74 26.84
C GLU A 37 -2.13 -18.64 25.31
N LYS A 38 -2.51 -17.46 24.80
CA LYS A 38 -2.61 -17.17 23.37
C LYS A 38 -1.25 -17.37 22.66
N VAL A 39 -0.18 -16.80 23.19
CA VAL A 39 1.18 -16.94 22.65
C VAL A 39 1.63 -18.41 22.69
N MET A 40 1.36 -19.14 23.77
CA MET A 40 1.72 -20.55 23.89
C MET A 40 0.96 -21.43 22.89
N LYS A 41 -0.33 -21.15 22.64
CA LYS A 41 -1.14 -21.85 21.62
C LYS A 41 -0.58 -21.63 20.21
N LYS A 42 -0.26 -20.38 19.84
CA LYS A 42 0.36 -20.04 18.55
C LYS A 42 1.71 -20.71 18.37
N LYS A 43 2.55 -20.64 19.40
CA LYS A 43 3.86 -21.29 19.44
C LYS A 43 3.74 -22.81 19.24
N TYR A 44 2.79 -23.45 19.92
CA TYR A 44 2.51 -24.87 19.74
C TYR A 44 2.10 -25.19 18.30
N PHE A 45 1.23 -24.37 17.70
CA PHE A 45 0.81 -24.52 16.31
C PHE A 45 2.01 -24.42 15.34
N CYS A 46 2.80 -23.35 15.43
CA CYS A 46 3.95 -23.12 14.54
C CYS A 46 4.98 -24.26 14.64
N LYS A 47 5.34 -24.71 15.86
CA LYS A 47 6.32 -25.79 16.06
C LYS A 47 5.89 -27.15 15.52
N ASN A 48 4.59 -27.47 15.65
CA ASN A 48 4.05 -28.78 15.36
C ASN A 48 3.48 -28.91 13.95
N ASN A 49 3.42 -27.84 13.16
CA ASN A 49 3.08 -27.94 11.77
C ASN A 49 4.23 -28.57 10.96
N LYS A 50 4.31 -29.90 10.99
CA LYS A 50 5.33 -30.71 10.32
C LYS A 50 5.29 -30.57 8.78
N ARG A 51 4.20 -30.07 8.20
CA ARG A 51 4.09 -29.79 6.75
C ARG A 51 4.93 -28.56 6.32
N LYS A 52 5.30 -27.68 7.26
CA LYS A 52 6.13 -26.48 7.01
C LYS A 52 7.64 -26.72 7.10
N LYS A 53 8.09 -27.96 7.36
CA LYS A 53 9.50 -28.28 7.70
C LYS A 53 10.37 -28.74 6.53
N GLN A 54 9.94 -28.57 5.29
CA GLN A 54 10.78 -28.84 4.13
C GLN A 54 10.74 -27.60 3.24
N GLN A 55 11.86 -26.88 3.20
CA GLN A 55 12.11 -25.94 2.13
C GLN A 55 12.60 -26.70 0.88
N PRO A 56 12.30 -26.19 -0.32
CA PRO A 56 11.40 -25.06 -0.55
C PRO A 56 9.94 -25.47 -0.29
N PHE A 57 8.99 -24.54 -0.14
CA PHE A 57 7.64 -24.79 -0.65
C PHE A 57 7.83 -24.77 -2.18
N PRO A 58 8.06 -25.92 -2.82
CA PRO A 58 8.45 -25.95 -4.22
C PRO A 58 7.17 -25.79 -5.03
N ASP A 59 7.10 -24.82 -5.94
CA ASP A 59 6.16 -24.83 -7.08
C ASP A 59 4.74 -25.30 -6.75
N ASN A 60 4.23 -24.94 -5.57
CA ASN A 60 2.91 -25.39 -5.18
C ASN A 60 1.96 -24.41 -5.83
N ASP A 61 1.21 -24.87 -6.81
CA ASP A 61 -0.05 -24.32 -7.31
C ASP A 61 -1.09 -24.05 -6.20
N THR A 62 -0.74 -24.28 -4.94
CA THR A 62 -1.60 -24.30 -3.77
C THR A 62 -1.14 -23.28 -2.73
N PHE A 63 -2.09 -22.46 -2.25
CA PHE A 63 -1.90 -21.49 -1.17
C PHE A 63 -2.94 -21.66 -0.05
N LYS A 64 -2.50 -21.52 1.22
CA LYS A 64 -3.37 -21.52 2.42
C LYS A 64 -2.84 -20.53 3.46
N PHE A 65 -3.69 -19.63 3.95
CA PHE A 65 -3.30 -18.71 5.03
C PHE A 65 -2.86 -19.44 6.30
N SER A 66 -3.47 -20.59 6.60
CA SER A 66 -3.12 -21.40 7.79
C SER A 66 -1.69 -21.97 7.77
N ASP A 67 -1.01 -21.92 6.63
CA ASP A 67 0.33 -22.49 6.47
C ASP A 67 1.46 -21.52 6.84
N TYR A 68 1.16 -20.27 7.21
CA TYR A 68 2.16 -19.27 7.62
C TYR A 68 2.35 -19.17 9.13
N ASP A 69 3.59 -18.94 9.57
CA ASP A 69 4.00 -18.79 10.98
C ASP A 69 3.83 -17.35 11.48
N CYS A 70 3.79 -16.40 10.55
CA CYS A 70 3.26 -15.08 10.81
C CYS A 70 2.68 -14.45 9.54
N ILE A 71 1.72 -13.53 9.71
CA ILE A 71 1.10 -12.78 8.62
C ILE A 71 1.08 -11.29 8.98
N GLY A 72 1.72 -10.47 8.17
CA GLY A 72 1.60 -9.02 8.23
C GLY A 72 0.57 -8.48 7.25
N PHE A 73 -0.11 -7.41 7.64
CA PHE A 73 -1.10 -6.72 6.81
C PHE A 73 -0.75 -5.23 6.75
N ASP A 74 -0.87 -4.63 5.57
CA ASP A 74 -1.05 -3.17 5.50
C ASP A 74 -2.44 -2.75 5.99
N LEU A 75 -2.57 -1.48 6.38
CA LEU A 75 -3.83 -0.89 6.78
C LEU A 75 -4.56 -0.27 5.59
N ASP A 76 -4.03 0.83 5.07
CA ASP A 76 -4.66 1.68 4.08
C ASP A 76 -4.80 0.91 2.75
N ASN A 77 -5.96 1.02 2.08
CA ASN A 77 -6.31 0.28 0.84
C ASN A 77 -6.24 -1.26 0.93
N THR A 78 -5.97 -1.83 2.11
CA THR A 78 -5.83 -3.28 2.33
C THR A 78 -6.87 -3.80 3.31
N ILE A 79 -6.77 -3.43 4.58
CA ILE A 79 -7.83 -3.69 5.58
C ILE A 79 -8.84 -2.55 5.55
N CYS A 80 -8.36 -1.31 5.52
CA CYS A 80 -9.15 -0.09 5.41
C CYS A 80 -9.36 0.23 3.94
N ARG A 81 -10.47 -0.28 3.38
CA ARG A 81 -10.88 0.05 2.01
C ARG A 81 -11.46 1.44 1.97
N TYR A 82 -11.01 2.21 0.99
CA TYR A 82 -11.50 3.56 0.75
C TYR A 82 -12.57 3.56 -0.34
N LYS A 83 -13.49 4.50 -0.26
CA LYS A 83 -14.40 4.86 -1.34
C LYS A 83 -13.59 5.66 -2.35
N VAL A 84 -12.91 4.94 -3.24
CA VAL A 84 -11.85 5.49 -4.11
C VAL A 84 -12.31 6.76 -4.80
N GLY A 85 -13.50 6.77 -5.40
CA GLY A 85 -14.04 7.97 -6.05
C GLY A 85 -14.12 9.21 -5.15
N GLU A 86 -14.50 9.05 -3.89
CA GLU A 86 -14.62 10.16 -2.93
C GLU A 86 -13.24 10.66 -2.47
N ILE A 87 -12.30 9.73 -2.26
CA ILE A 87 -10.92 10.06 -1.89
C ILE A 87 -10.21 10.81 -3.02
N LEU A 88 -10.29 10.30 -4.26
CA LEU A 88 -9.65 10.94 -5.41
C LEU A 88 -10.12 12.39 -5.57
N ARG A 89 -11.44 12.64 -5.43
CA ARG A 89 -12.03 13.98 -5.50
C ARG A 89 -11.56 14.89 -4.37
N LEU A 90 -11.51 14.39 -3.13
CA LEU A 90 -11.00 15.16 -2.00
C LEU A 90 -9.55 15.58 -2.21
N GLU A 91 -8.70 14.63 -2.58
CA GLU A 91 -7.27 14.85 -2.76
C GLU A 91 -6.98 15.82 -3.90
N TYR A 92 -7.63 15.62 -5.05
CA TYR A 92 -7.50 16.53 -6.17
C TYR A 92 -7.86 17.96 -5.78
N ASN A 93 -9.00 18.15 -5.12
CA ASN A 93 -9.46 19.48 -4.72
C ASN A 93 -8.46 20.17 -3.79
N LEU A 94 -7.86 19.42 -2.85
CA LEU A 94 -6.85 19.96 -1.94
C LEU A 94 -5.54 20.30 -2.65
N ILE A 95 -5.12 19.48 -3.62
CA ILE A 95 -3.92 19.75 -4.44
C ILE A 95 -4.15 20.99 -5.31
N ALA A 96 -5.27 21.04 -6.04
CA ALA A 96 -5.61 22.14 -6.94
C ALA A 96 -5.77 23.47 -6.19
N ASP A 97 -6.50 23.49 -5.07
CA ASP A 97 -6.65 24.67 -4.23
C ASP A 97 -5.30 25.18 -3.73
N TYR A 98 -4.43 24.26 -3.28
CA TYR A 98 -3.09 24.63 -2.84
C TYR A 98 -2.28 25.23 -4.00
N MET A 99 -2.29 24.62 -5.18
CA MET A 99 -1.55 25.12 -6.34
C MET A 99 -2.00 26.52 -6.76
N VAL A 100 -3.30 26.73 -6.89
CA VAL A 100 -3.86 28.03 -7.31
C VAL A 100 -3.60 29.10 -6.25
N ASN A 101 -3.95 28.84 -5.00
CA ASN A 101 -3.86 29.86 -3.95
C ASN A 101 -2.43 30.14 -3.47
N ARG A 102 -1.55 29.14 -3.48
CA ARG A 102 -0.18 29.29 -2.97
C ARG A 102 0.80 29.73 -4.04
N TYR A 103 0.71 29.15 -5.24
CA TYR A 103 1.69 29.32 -6.31
C TYR A 103 1.16 30.14 -7.49
N GLY A 104 -0.14 30.42 -7.54
CA GLY A 104 -0.73 31.26 -8.58
C GLY A 104 -0.93 30.55 -9.91
N TYR A 105 -1.12 29.22 -9.89
CA TYR A 105 -1.54 28.47 -11.07
C TYR A 105 -2.93 28.93 -11.56
N GLU A 106 -3.22 28.64 -12.82
CA GLU A 106 -4.45 29.07 -13.47
C GLU A 106 -5.72 28.50 -12.78
N PRO A 107 -6.80 29.29 -12.63
CA PRO A 107 -8.03 28.86 -11.94
C PRO A 107 -8.71 27.63 -12.54
N GLU A 108 -8.44 27.29 -13.78
CA GLU A 108 -8.91 26.08 -14.48
C GLU A 108 -8.53 24.80 -13.73
N LEU A 109 -7.45 24.81 -12.93
CA LEU A 109 -7.12 23.68 -12.05
C LEU A 109 -8.23 23.44 -11.01
N LEU A 110 -9.06 24.42 -10.65
CA LEU A 110 -10.17 24.24 -9.70
C LEU A 110 -11.41 23.59 -10.32
N LEU A 111 -11.38 23.25 -11.62
CA LEU A 111 -12.47 22.49 -12.24
C LEU A 111 -12.61 21.12 -11.57
N PRO A 112 -13.83 20.56 -11.49
CA PRO A 112 -14.05 19.25 -10.87
C PRO A 112 -13.14 18.17 -11.45
N LEU A 113 -12.66 17.26 -10.60
CA LEU A 113 -11.89 16.10 -11.06
C LEU A 113 -12.69 15.25 -12.06
N ASP A 114 -14.02 15.22 -11.92
CA ASP A 114 -14.97 14.51 -12.79
C ASP A 114 -14.78 14.77 -14.29
N ASP A 115 -14.30 15.95 -14.67
CA ASP A 115 -14.05 16.29 -16.07
C ASP A 115 -12.89 15.49 -16.70
N ASP A 116 -11.95 14.99 -15.88
CA ASP A 116 -10.77 14.22 -16.29
C ASP A 116 -10.61 12.89 -15.52
N MET A 117 -11.69 12.35 -14.94
CA MET A 117 -11.61 11.06 -14.22
C MET A 117 -11.09 9.92 -15.10
N ASP A 118 -11.44 9.90 -16.39
CA ASP A 118 -10.98 8.87 -17.34
C ASP A 118 -9.45 8.92 -17.58
N PHE A 119 -8.78 10.01 -17.20
CA PHE A 119 -7.32 10.12 -17.24
C PHE A 119 -6.64 9.32 -16.13
N LEU A 120 -7.33 9.04 -15.02
CA LEU A 120 -6.73 8.37 -13.88
C LEU A 120 -6.54 6.87 -14.16
N GLN A 121 -5.33 6.38 -13.91
CA GLN A 121 -5.07 4.95 -13.82
C GLN A 121 -3.86 4.69 -12.92
N LYS A 122 -3.93 3.63 -12.12
CA LYS A 122 -2.82 3.20 -11.27
C LYS A 122 -1.63 2.78 -12.13
N GLY A 123 -0.45 3.33 -11.83
CA GLY A 123 0.81 2.94 -12.44
C GLY A 123 1.31 3.81 -13.60
N LEU A 124 0.72 4.98 -13.82
CA LEU A 124 1.21 5.93 -14.83
C LEU A 124 2.58 6.52 -14.44
N ILE A 125 3.38 6.87 -15.45
CA ILE A 125 4.70 7.48 -15.28
C ILE A 125 4.73 8.83 -16.02
N MET A 126 4.96 9.91 -15.31
CA MET A 126 5.22 11.24 -15.87
C MET A 126 6.70 11.39 -16.23
N ASP A 127 6.97 11.73 -17.49
CA ASP A 127 8.20 12.39 -17.92
C ASP A 127 8.11 13.86 -17.52
N ILE A 128 8.80 14.23 -16.43
CA ILE A 128 8.62 15.53 -15.77
C ILE A 128 8.97 16.66 -16.73
N LYS A 129 10.08 16.50 -17.46
CA LYS A 129 10.61 17.56 -18.32
C LYS A 129 9.79 17.75 -19.58
N ARG A 130 9.24 16.68 -20.16
CA ARG A 130 8.43 16.80 -21.38
C ARG A 130 6.94 17.02 -21.13
N GLY A 131 6.48 16.97 -19.88
CA GLY A 131 5.06 17.09 -19.57
C GLY A 131 4.22 15.93 -20.11
N ASN A 132 4.82 14.75 -20.27
CA ASN A 132 4.14 13.58 -20.85
C ASN A 132 3.83 12.53 -19.80
N PHE A 133 2.71 11.83 -19.94
CA PHE A 133 2.34 10.69 -19.09
C PHE A 133 2.37 9.43 -19.91
N LEU A 134 2.90 8.36 -19.33
CA LEU A 134 3.26 7.13 -20.01
C LEU A 134 2.61 5.94 -19.30
N LYS A 135 1.96 5.09 -20.08
CA LYS A 135 1.63 3.73 -19.67
C LYS A 135 2.64 2.77 -20.28
N CYS A 136 3.37 2.07 -19.42
CA CYS A 136 4.49 1.24 -19.84
C CYS A 136 4.19 -0.25 -19.64
N SER A 137 4.81 -1.06 -20.49
CA SER A 137 4.79 -2.51 -20.39
C SER A 137 5.81 -3.05 -19.40
N ASP A 138 5.73 -4.34 -19.10
CA ASP A 138 6.62 -5.07 -18.21
C ASP A 138 8.06 -5.28 -18.75
N ASN A 139 8.33 -4.83 -19.99
CA ASN A 139 9.64 -4.76 -20.62
C ASN A 139 10.11 -3.31 -20.91
N GLY A 140 9.33 -2.31 -20.48
CA GLY A 140 9.69 -0.89 -20.57
C GLY A 140 9.34 -0.19 -21.88
N ARG A 141 8.66 -0.89 -22.79
CA ARG A 141 8.05 -0.25 -23.96
C ARG A 141 6.86 0.61 -23.54
N ILE A 142 6.78 1.83 -24.08
CA ILE A 142 5.65 2.76 -23.92
C ILE A 142 4.49 2.27 -24.79
N LEU A 143 3.39 1.93 -24.12
CA LEU A 143 2.17 1.39 -24.72
C LEU A 143 1.23 2.51 -25.18
N ARG A 144 1.01 3.51 -24.31
CA ARG A 144 0.23 4.72 -24.58
C ARG A 144 0.90 5.92 -23.92
N ALA A 145 0.64 7.12 -24.44
CA ALA A 145 1.13 8.36 -23.85
C ALA A 145 0.16 9.53 -24.06
N THR A 146 0.22 10.51 -23.17
CA THR A 146 -0.38 11.84 -23.33
C THR A 146 0.70 12.92 -23.17
N HIS A 147 0.43 14.11 -23.70
CA HIS A 147 1.07 15.36 -23.32
C HIS A 147 0.02 16.20 -22.59
N GLY A 148 0.26 16.54 -21.32
CA GLY A 148 -0.82 16.99 -20.44
C GLY A 148 -1.98 16.00 -20.46
N THR A 149 -3.21 16.46 -20.63
CA THR A 149 -4.39 15.58 -20.82
C THR A 149 -4.56 15.08 -22.26
N ARG A 150 -3.82 15.65 -23.23
CA ARG A 150 -4.00 15.34 -24.66
C ARG A 150 -3.33 14.02 -25.05
N PRO A 151 -4.08 13.06 -25.63
CA PRO A 151 -3.52 11.86 -26.24
C PRO A 151 -2.42 12.13 -27.27
N MET A 152 -1.30 11.42 -27.16
CA MET A 152 -0.26 11.41 -28.19
C MET A 152 -0.55 10.33 -29.24
N THR A 153 -0.37 10.69 -30.51
CA THR A 153 -0.36 9.76 -31.63
C THR A 153 0.87 8.88 -31.61
N ARG A 154 0.82 7.78 -32.39
CA ARG A 154 1.96 6.87 -32.57
C ARG A 154 3.21 7.60 -33.07
N ASP A 155 3.03 8.53 -34.00
CA ASP A 155 4.14 9.28 -34.60
C ASP A 155 4.74 10.26 -33.59
N GLU A 156 3.92 10.97 -32.80
CA GLU A 156 4.41 11.82 -31.70
C GLU A 156 5.23 11.03 -30.66
N ILE A 157 4.78 9.81 -30.29
CA ILE A 157 5.54 8.93 -29.40
C ILE A 157 6.86 8.50 -30.04
N HIS A 158 6.86 8.17 -31.33
CA HIS A 158 8.06 7.77 -32.06
C HIS A 158 9.08 8.90 -32.19
N ASP A 159 8.61 10.12 -32.43
CA ASP A 159 9.45 11.31 -32.53
C ASP A 159 10.05 11.69 -31.16
N THR A 160 9.31 11.47 -30.07
CA THR A 160 9.74 11.83 -28.71
C THR A 160 10.63 10.77 -28.06
N TYR A 161 10.25 9.50 -28.16
CA TYR A 161 10.86 8.37 -27.42
C TYR A 161 11.54 7.34 -28.34
N GLY A 162 11.67 7.64 -29.62
CA GLY A 162 12.24 6.73 -30.61
C GLY A 162 11.26 5.66 -31.11
N LYS A 163 11.60 5.04 -32.24
CA LYS A 163 10.74 4.06 -32.93
C LYS A 163 10.43 2.81 -32.11
N ASP A 164 11.38 2.41 -31.26
CA ASP A 164 11.23 1.26 -30.37
C ASP A 164 10.27 1.56 -29.21
N ARG A 165 9.99 2.85 -28.96
CA ARG A 165 9.20 3.38 -27.82
C ARG A 165 9.78 2.97 -26.47
N ILE A 166 11.11 2.99 -26.36
CA ILE A 166 11.83 2.65 -25.14
C ILE A 166 12.58 3.90 -24.70
N TRP A 167 12.37 4.29 -23.45
CA TRP A 167 13.05 5.40 -22.83
C TRP A 167 13.88 4.86 -21.65
N GLU A 168 15.21 5.05 -21.69
CA GLU A 168 16.14 4.46 -20.70
C GLU A 168 15.74 4.72 -19.24
N PRO A 169 15.27 5.92 -18.84
CA PRO A 169 14.76 6.16 -17.49
C PRO A 169 13.63 5.22 -17.05
N VAL A 170 12.75 4.80 -17.96
CA VAL A 170 11.70 3.80 -17.65
C VAL A 170 12.34 2.44 -17.36
N LEU A 171 13.38 2.04 -18.12
CA LEU A 171 14.11 0.79 -17.86
C LEU A 171 14.82 0.81 -16.50
N GLU A 172 15.42 1.94 -16.12
CA GLU A 172 16.03 2.09 -14.80
C GLU A 172 14.97 2.05 -13.69
N PHE A 173 13.88 2.81 -13.85
CA PHE A 173 12.75 2.83 -12.92
C PHE A 173 12.22 1.42 -12.66
N MET A 174 12.00 0.61 -13.68
CA MET A 174 11.44 -0.73 -13.54
C MET A 174 12.28 -1.70 -12.69
N ARG A 175 13.58 -1.45 -12.53
CA ARG A 175 14.45 -2.30 -11.70
C ARG A 175 14.14 -2.16 -10.22
N THR A 176 13.60 -1.02 -9.80
CA THR A 176 13.41 -0.68 -8.38
C THR A 176 11.99 -0.19 -8.06
N LEU A 177 11.22 0.20 -9.07
CA LEU A 177 9.98 0.96 -8.98
C LEU A 177 10.10 2.21 -8.10
N SER A 178 11.30 2.78 -8.04
CA SER A 178 11.63 4.01 -7.31
C SER A 178 11.78 5.16 -8.30
N ASP A 179 11.17 6.29 -7.98
CA ASP A 179 11.29 7.50 -8.82
C ASP A 179 12.69 8.12 -8.72
N HIS A 180 13.41 7.81 -7.63
CA HIS A 180 14.81 8.16 -7.48
C HIS A 180 15.69 7.15 -8.23
N PRO A 181 16.47 7.59 -9.23
CA PRO A 181 17.35 6.71 -9.97
C PRO A 181 18.47 6.17 -9.06
N VAL A 182 18.99 5.00 -9.40
CA VAL A 182 20.06 4.33 -8.63
C VAL A 182 21.36 5.14 -8.72
N SER A 183 21.54 5.89 -9.82
CA SER A 183 22.66 6.82 -10.01
C SER A 183 22.71 7.95 -8.97
N GLY A 184 21.59 8.25 -8.29
CA GLY A 184 21.45 9.38 -7.37
C GLY A 184 21.27 10.73 -8.08
N GLU A 185 21.06 10.73 -9.40
CA GLU A 185 20.73 11.91 -10.18
C GLU A 185 19.33 12.45 -9.85
N VAL A 186 19.05 13.67 -10.30
CA VAL A 186 17.72 14.29 -10.14
C VAL A 186 16.69 13.43 -10.89
N PRO A 187 15.57 13.06 -10.26
CA PRO A 187 14.50 12.32 -10.93
C PRO A 187 14.04 13.05 -12.19
N VAL A 188 14.10 12.37 -13.33
CA VAL A 188 13.56 12.85 -14.62
C VAL A 188 12.13 12.36 -14.85
N LEU A 189 11.67 11.42 -14.02
CA LEU A 189 10.33 10.87 -14.04
C LEU A 189 9.71 10.86 -12.64
N ARG A 190 8.38 10.83 -12.59
CA ARG A 190 7.58 10.59 -11.39
C ARG A 190 6.50 9.58 -11.74
N SER A 191 6.23 8.60 -10.89
CA SER A 191 5.17 7.62 -11.15
C SER A 191 4.06 7.67 -10.10
N PHE A 192 2.83 7.38 -10.50
CA PHE A 192 1.64 7.42 -9.65
C PHE A 192 1.16 6.00 -9.40
N LYS A 193 1.34 5.52 -8.17
CA LYS A 193 1.39 4.08 -7.83
C LYS A 193 0.18 3.60 -7.05
N ASP A 194 -0.59 4.51 -6.46
CA ASP A 194 -1.70 4.17 -5.58
C ASP A 194 -2.78 5.27 -5.59
N TYR A 195 -3.87 5.02 -4.87
CA TYR A 195 -5.03 5.93 -4.86
C TYR A 195 -4.77 7.25 -4.13
N PHE A 196 -3.67 7.38 -3.37
CA PHE A 196 -3.28 8.61 -2.66
C PHE A 196 -2.39 9.53 -3.50
N ASP A 197 -1.86 9.06 -4.64
CA ASP A 197 -1.02 9.86 -5.53
C ASP A 197 -1.57 10.03 -6.94
N MET A 198 -2.48 9.17 -7.39
CA MET A 198 -3.14 9.27 -8.69
C MET A 198 -3.75 10.65 -9.00
N PRO A 199 -4.47 11.34 -8.09
CA PRO A 199 -5.04 12.67 -8.36
C PRO A 199 -4.00 13.74 -8.72
N ALA A 200 -2.77 13.59 -8.21
CA ALA A 200 -1.67 14.49 -8.55
C ALA A 200 -1.29 14.42 -10.04
N ALA A 201 -1.57 13.30 -10.72
CA ALA A 201 -1.36 13.16 -12.15
C ALA A 201 -2.24 14.12 -12.95
N VAL A 202 -3.52 14.25 -12.59
CA VAL A 202 -4.45 15.20 -13.23
C VAL A 202 -4.04 16.64 -12.93
N ALA A 203 -3.64 16.94 -11.69
CA ALA A 203 -3.16 18.28 -11.34
C ALA A 203 -1.92 18.67 -12.17
N CYS A 204 -0.97 17.75 -12.36
CA CYS A 204 0.16 17.95 -13.25
C CYS A 204 -0.28 18.13 -14.71
N ALA A 205 -1.18 17.28 -15.21
CA ALA A 205 -1.63 17.30 -16.60
C ALA A 205 -2.36 18.60 -16.95
N ARG A 206 -3.30 19.05 -16.11
CA ARG A 206 -4.02 20.32 -16.29
C ARG A 206 -3.10 21.53 -16.20
N ALA A 207 -2.10 21.51 -15.31
CA ALA A 207 -1.11 22.56 -15.24
C ALA A 207 -0.27 22.67 -16.53
N ILE A 208 0.08 21.54 -17.15
CA ILE A 208 0.75 21.50 -18.45
C ILE A 208 -0.14 22.08 -19.53
N ASP A 209 -1.41 21.64 -19.62
CA ASP A 209 -2.36 22.15 -20.62
C ASP A 209 -2.60 23.67 -20.48
N ALA A 210 -2.65 24.17 -19.24
CA ALA A 210 -2.80 25.59 -18.96
C ALA A 210 -1.55 26.39 -19.40
N GLN A 211 -0.35 25.88 -19.15
CA GLN A 211 0.89 26.50 -19.61
C GLN A 211 0.99 26.53 -21.14
N ASP A 212 0.60 25.44 -21.80
CA ASP A 212 0.56 25.34 -23.26
C ASP A 212 -0.42 26.31 -23.91
N SER A 213 -1.53 26.58 -23.21
CA SER A 213 -2.56 27.51 -23.64
C SER A 213 -2.22 28.97 -23.35
N SER A 214 -1.09 29.24 -22.67
CA SER A 214 -0.64 30.59 -22.38
C SER A 214 -0.26 31.35 -23.67
N PRO A 215 -0.22 32.70 -23.65
CA PRO A 215 0.22 33.49 -24.80
C PRO A 215 1.66 33.20 -25.24
N GLU A 216 2.48 32.61 -24.38
CA GLU A 216 3.87 32.21 -24.66
C GLU A 216 3.94 30.88 -25.42
N GLY A 217 2.85 30.09 -25.41
CA GLY A 217 2.73 28.78 -26.03
C GLY A 217 3.42 27.67 -25.22
N PRO A 218 3.53 26.46 -25.79
CA PRO A 218 4.17 25.32 -25.13
C PRO A 218 5.64 25.57 -24.78
N LEU A 219 6.05 25.09 -23.62
CA LEU A 219 7.42 25.21 -23.12
C LEU A 219 8.33 24.10 -23.67
N GLU A 220 9.64 24.36 -23.72
CA GLU A 220 10.62 23.30 -24.03
C GLU A 220 10.77 22.29 -22.89
N GLU A 221 10.65 22.75 -21.64
CA GLU A 221 10.67 21.92 -20.43
C GLU A 221 9.65 22.39 -19.40
N TYR A 222 9.09 21.43 -18.66
CA TYR A 222 8.18 21.67 -17.53
C TYR A 222 8.88 21.38 -16.19
N ASP A 223 8.38 21.98 -15.12
CA ASP A 223 8.82 21.73 -13.75
C ASP A 223 7.66 21.86 -12.75
N ILE A 224 6.53 21.19 -13.04
CA ILE A 224 5.30 21.26 -12.24
C ILE A 224 5.38 20.41 -10.96
N TRP A 225 6.09 19.28 -11.04
CA TRP A 225 6.10 18.27 -9.97
C TRP A 225 6.52 18.80 -8.59
N PRO A 226 7.54 19.67 -8.45
CA PRO A 226 7.92 20.19 -7.14
C PRO A 226 6.78 20.87 -6.38
N ASP A 227 5.95 21.68 -7.06
CA ASP A 227 4.83 22.39 -6.43
C ASP A 227 3.70 21.43 -6.04
N VAL A 228 3.37 20.49 -6.93
CA VAL A 228 2.39 19.42 -6.67
C VAL A 228 2.83 18.55 -5.49
N HIS A 229 4.11 18.18 -5.46
CA HIS A 229 4.69 17.40 -4.37
C HIS A 229 4.61 18.13 -3.03
N VAL A 230 4.83 19.45 -3.00
CA VAL A 230 4.64 20.25 -1.78
C VAL A 230 3.18 20.28 -1.35
N ALA A 231 2.23 20.41 -2.31
CA ALA A 231 0.80 20.35 -2.02
C ALA A 231 0.40 19.00 -1.39
N MET A 232 0.84 17.89 -1.99
CA MET A 232 0.65 16.54 -1.43
C MET A 232 1.28 16.38 -0.05
N CYS A 233 2.53 16.84 0.11
CA CYS A 233 3.21 16.80 1.40
C CYS A 233 2.45 17.61 2.45
N ASN A 234 1.85 18.75 2.09
CA ASN A 234 1.03 19.55 2.98
C ASN A 234 -0.26 18.80 3.39
N MET A 235 -0.87 18.05 2.48
CA MET A 235 -2.07 17.26 2.74
C MET A 235 -1.82 16.15 3.77
N TYR A 236 -0.72 15.39 3.63
CA TYR A 236 -0.43 14.22 4.46
C TYR A 236 0.55 14.45 5.63
N ARG A 237 0.83 15.69 6.03
CA ARG A 237 1.70 15.93 7.21
C ARG A 237 1.07 15.31 8.46
N ARG A 238 1.82 14.47 9.16
CA ARG A 238 1.30 13.69 10.29
C ARG A 238 0.75 14.57 11.41
N GLU A 239 1.41 15.70 11.66
CA GLU A 239 1.00 16.68 12.66
C GLU A 239 -0.37 17.28 12.33
N HIS A 240 -0.78 17.29 11.06
CA HIS A 240 -2.07 17.82 10.65
C HIS A 240 -3.24 16.96 11.11
N PHE A 241 -3.04 15.64 11.34
CA PHE A 241 -4.08 14.79 11.90
C PHE A 241 -4.50 15.26 13.29
N ARG A 242 -3.55 15.64 14.16
CA ARG A 242 -3.86 16.11 15.52
C ARG A 242 -4.35 17.56 15.56
N ASN A 243 -3.86 18.38 14.64
CA ASN A 243 -4.12 19.81 14.63
C ASN A 243 -5.31 20.23 13.74
N ASP A 244 -5.98 19.28 13.09
CA ASP A 244 -7.09 19.56 12.17
C ASP A 244 -6.70 20.48 11.01
N LEU A 245 -5.56 20.19 10.37
CA LEU A 245 -5.01 20.97 9.26
C LEU A 245 -4.95 20.16 7.95
N GLY A 246 -4.59 20.80 6.85
CA GLY A 246 -4.32 20.14 5.56
C GLY A 246 -5.56 19.62 4.81
N GLY A 247 -6.76 19.75 5.38
CA GLY A 247 -8.04 19.40 4.74
C GLY A 247 -8.36 17.91 4.76
N PHE A 248 -7.41 17.06 4.37
CA PHE A 248 -7.61 15.60 4.28
C PHE A 248 -7.97 14.97 5.63
N PHE A 249 -7.09 15.10 6.63
CA PHE A 249 -7.33 14.49 7.94
C PHE A 249 -8.57 15.03 8.67
N PRO A 250 -8.89 16.35 8.65
CA PRO A 250 -10.17 16.86 9.15
C PRO A 250 -11.38 16.15 8.56
N GLU A 251 -11.46 16.04 7.23
CA GLU A 251 -12.54 15.35 6.51
C GLU A 251 -12.65 13.88 6.93
N MET A 252 -11.51 13.17 6.97
CA MET A 252 -11.45 11.77 7.42
C MET A 252 -11.90 11.57 8.87
N LYS A 253 -11.71 12.57 9.74
CA LYS A 253 -12.14 12.51 11.15
C LYS A 253 -13.62 12.82 11.32
N THR A 254 -14.12 13.84 10.61
CA THR A 254 -15.49 14.32 10.77
C THR A 254 -16.51 13.47 10.03
N SER A 255 -16.14 12.92 8.86
CA SER A 255 -17.05 12.14 8.01
C SER A 255 -16.38 10.88 7.45
N PRO A 256 -15.85 9.99 8.30
CA PRO A 256 -15.21 8.75 7.84
C PRO A 256 -16.11 7.88 6.96
N GLU A 257 -17.43 7.90 7.19
CA GLU A 257 -18.42 7.17 6.39
C GLU A 257 -18.52 7.63 4.94
N LYS A 258 -18.06 8.84 4.63
CA LYS A 258 -17.99 9.33 3.25
C LYS A 258 -16.81 8.71 2.50
N TYR A 259 -15.75 8.30 3.20
CA TYR A 259 -14.47 7.96 2.59
C TYR A 259 -14.01 6.52 2.84
N ILE A 260 -14.51 5.85 3.88
CA ILE A 260 -14.06 4.52 4.30
C ILE A 260 -15.24 3.55 4.34
N TYR A 261 -15.00 2.30 3.95
CA TYR A 261 -15.94 1.20 4.18
C TYR A 261 -15.69 0.53 5.54
N GLU A 262 -16.78 0.22 6.25
CA GLU A 262 -16.69 -0.72 7.37
C GLU A 262 -16.37 -2.14 6.88
N ALA A 263 -15.54 -2.87 7.63
CA ALA A 263 -15.29 -4.27 7.32
C ALA A 263 -16.54 -5.11 7.59
N SER A 264 -16.80 -6.09 6.73
CA SER A 264 -17.88 -7.03 6.97
C SER A 264 -17.64 -7.87 8.22
N GLU A 265 -18.71 -8.36 8.84
CA GLU A 265 -18.61 -9.30 9.95
C GLU A 265 -17.87 -10.60 9.58
N LYS A 266 -17.88 -10.96 8.28
CA LYS A 266 -17.10 -12.10 7.78
C LYS A 266 -15.61 -11.79 7.80
N LEU A 267 -15.20 -10.64 7.29
CA LEU A 267 -13.80 -10.18 7.31
C LEU A 267 -13.29 -10.06 8.75
N LYS A 268 -14.07 -9.44 9.64
CA LYS A 268 -13.71 -9.34 11.06
C LYS A 268 -13.46 -10.71 11.69
N LYS A 269 -14.36 -11.68 11.48
CA LYS A 269 -14.20 -13.05 11.98
C LYS A 269 -13.01 -13.77 11.35
N TRP A 270 -12.76 -13.53 10.07
CA TRP A 270 -11.63 -14.12 9.34
C TRP A 270 -10.29 -13.62 9.90
N LEU A 271 -10.13 -12.29 10.09
CA LEU A 271 -8.93 -11.71 10.70
C LEU A 271 -8.71 -12.22 12.12
N LYS A 272 -9.77 -12.29 12.96
CA LYS A 272 -9.70 -12.92 14.29
C LYS A 272 -9.25 -14.37 14.21
N SER A 273 -9.77 -15.14 13.24
CA SER A 273 -9.34 -16.54 13.05
C SER A 273 -7.87 -16.66 12.67
N ILE A 274 -7.36 -15.77 11.82
CA ILE A 274 -5.92 -15.71 11.50
C ILE A 274 -5.13 -15.42 12.79
N ASN A 275 -5.53 -14.40 13.55
CA ASN A 275 -4.86 -14.03 14.79
C ASN A 275 -5.02 -15.09 15.89
N GLU A 276 -6.03 -15.94 15.92
CA GLU A 276 -6.09 -17.05 16.87
C GLU A 276 -5.13 -18.20 16.50
N HIS A 277 -4.76 -18.27 15.22
CA HIS A 277 -4.04 -19.38 14.62
C HIS A 277 -2.53 -19.12 14.51
N THR A 278 -2.13 -17.90 14.16
CA THR A 278 -0.74 -17.53 13.88
C THR A 278 -0.42 -16.12 14.41
N PHE A 279 0.86 -15.72 14.36
CA PHE A 279 1.25 -14.37 14.76
C PHE A 279 0.82 -13.35 13.69
N THR A 280 0.19 -12.25 14.08
CA THR A 280 -0.26 -11.21 13.14
C THR A 280 0.31 -9.85 13.44
N PHE A 281 0.62 -9.12 12.37
CA PHE A 281 1.19 -7.80 12.42
C PHE A 281 0.36 -6.81 11.60
N LEU A 282 0.10 -5.64 12.16
CA LEU A 282 -0.31 -4.48 11.37
C LEU A 282 0.96 -3.67 11.04
N ILE A 283 1.27 -3.47 9.77
CA ILE A 283 2.47 -2.75 9.31
C ILE A 283 2.02 -1.66 8.34
N SER A 284 1.89 -0.43 8.84
CA SER A 284 1.32 0.70 8.10
C SER A 284 2.32 1.86 7.97
N GLY A 285 2.24 2.59 6.84
CA GLY A 285 2.96 3.85 6.63
C GLY A 285 2.42 5.01 7.47
N SER A 286 1.17 4.91 7.91
CA SER A 286 0.44 5.91 8.68
C SER A 286 0.97 6.06 10.11
N SER A 287 0.78 7.24 10.70
CA SER A 287 1.03 7.46 12.14
C SER A 287 0.00 6.71 12.97
N ILE A 288 0.36 6.34 14.21
CA ILE A 288 -0.47 5.48 15.06
C ILE A 288 -1.85 6.10 15.37
N ASP A 289 -1.94 7.42 15.47
CA ASP A 289 -3.18 8.14 15.72
C ASP A 289 -4.17 8.03 14.54
N TYR A 290 -3.70 8.30 13.32
CA TYR A 290 -4.51 8.12 12.11
C TYR A 290 -4.85 6.64 11.86
N ALA A 291 -3.86 5.75 11.99
CA ALA A 291 -4.08 4.31 11.85
C ALA A 291 -5.11 3.79 12.86
N SER A 292 -5.06 4.25 14.11
CA SER A 292 -6.04 3.90 15.14
C SER A 292 -7.43 4.42 14.83
N HIS A 293 -7.55 5.61 14.21
CA HIS A 293 -8.82 6.19 13.80
C HIS A 293 -9.47 5.35 12.70
N CYS A 294 -8.74 5.07 11.62
CA CYS A 294 -9.22 4.23 10.52
C CYS A 294 -9.55 2.81 11.01
N ALA A 295 -8.64 2.15 11.73
CA ALA A 295 -8.87 0.79 12.23
C ALA A 295 -10.07 0.71 13.18
N ARG A 296 -10.29 1.72 14.04
CA ARG A 296 -11.46 1.75 14.92
C ARG A 296 -12.77 1.88 14.13
N TYR A 297 -12.78 2.70 13.09
CA TYR A 297 -13.95 2.84 12.22
C TYR A 297 -14.23 1.53 11.47
N VAL A 298 -13.20 0.91 10.88
CA VAL A 298 -13.33 -0.28 10.03
C VAL A 298 -13.65 -1.54 10.82
N LEU A 299 -12.90 -1.81 11.90
CA LEU A 299 -12.95 -3.07 12.64
C LEU A 299 -13.78 -2.99 13.93
N GLY A 300 -13.97 -1.79 14.47
CA GLY A 300 -14.68 -1.54 15.72
C GLY A 300 -13.76 -1.12 16.88
N PRO A 301 -14.33 -0.89 18.08
CA PRO A 301 -13.59 -0.38 19.24
C PRO A 301 -12.48 -1.34 19.73
N ASP A 302 -12.62 -2.64 19.47
CA ASP A 302 -11.71 -3.74 19.82
C ASP A 302 -10.69 -4.04 18.71
N TRP A 303 -10.47 -3.13 17.75
CA TRP A 303 -9.57 -3.37 16.60
C TRP A 303 -8.15 -3.83 16.96
N ARG A 304 -7.65 -3.50 18.16
CA ARG A 304 -6.33 -3.95 18.61
C ARG A 304 -6.24 -5.46 18.81
N ASP A 305 -7.36 -6.12 19.08
CA ASP A 305 -7.40 -7.57 19.34
C ASP A 305 -7.12 -8.41 18.10
N TYR A 306 -7.10 -7.78 16.92
CA TYR A 306 -6.88 -8.41 15.62
C TYR A 306 -5.39 -8.61 15.29
N PHE A 307 -4.50 -7.91 15.99
CA PHE A 307 -3.05 -7.91 15.73
C PHE A 307 -2.28 -8.18 17.01
N ASP A 308 -1.18 -8.93 16.92
CA ASP A 308 -0.27 -9.06 18.06
C ASP A 308 0.63 -7.84 18.14
N THR A 309 1.32 -7.48 17.04
CA THR A 309 2.19 -6.29 16.98
C THR A 309 1.63 -5.24 16.03
N MET A 310 1.71 -3.98 16.43
CA MET A 310 1.40 -2.83 15.57
C MET A 310 2.68 -2.06 15.26
N ILE A 311 2.94 -1.83 13.98
CA ILE A 311 4.10 -1.11 13.46
C ILE A 311 3.57 0.00 12.56
N CYS A 312 3.61 1.21 13.06
CA CYS A 312 3.17 2.41 12.34
C CYS A 312 4.39 3.16 11.80
N THR A 313 4.19 4.10 10.88
CA THR A 313 5.32 4.87 10.32
C THR A 313 6.41 3.95 9.75
N ALA A 314 6.04 2.77 9.22
CA ALA A 314 6.99 1.75 8.79
C ALA A 314 7.95 2.25 7.68
N LYS A 315 7.54 3.30 6.94
CA LYS A 315 8.32 3.90 5.84
C LYS A 315 8.74 2.84 4.81
N LYS A 316 7.77 2.04 4.36
CA LYS A 316 7.89 1.08 3.26
C LYS A 316 8.36 1.83 1.98
N PRO A 317 9.07 1.16 1.05
CA PRO A 317 9.57 -0.22 1.11
C PRO A 317 10.77 -0.38 2.07
N GLY A 318 11.30 0.72 2.62
CA GLY A 318 12.49 0.73 3.47
C GLY A 318 12.40 -0.16 4.70
N PHE A 319 11.19 -0.44 5.22
CA PHE A 319 10.99 -1.43 6.28
C PHE A 319 11.54 -2.82 5.92
N PHE A 320 11.34 -3.26 4.68
CA PHE A 320 11.81 -4.56 4.20
C PHE A 320 13.27 -4.52 3.73
N SER A 321 13.76 -3.36 3.31
CA SER A 321 15.06 -3.25 2.65
C SER A 321 16.19 -2.63 3.47
N MET A 322 15.88 -1.90 4.54
CA MET A 322 16.83 -1.12 5.34
C MET A 322 16.78 -1.50 6.82
N GLU A 323 17.87 -1.24 7.54
CA GLU A 323 18.02 -1.50 8.99
C GLU A 323 17.63 -0.28 9.84
N ARG A 324 16.41 0.23 9.68
CA ARG A 324 15.93 1.34 10.52
C ARG A 324 15.54 0.81 11.90
N PRO A 325 15.88 1.52 12.99
CA PRO A 325 15.54 1.07 14.34
C PRO A 325 14.04 1.19 14.60
N PHE A 326 13.52 0.28 15.42
CA PHE A 326 12.22 0.44 16.03
C PHE A 326 12.28 1.56 17.07
N ARG A 327 11.19 2.31 17.23
CA ARG A 327 11.04 3.32 18.28
C ARG A 327 9.82 3.05 19.14
N PHE A 328 9.95 3.34 20.44
CA PHE A 328 8.79 3.45 21.31
C PHE A 328 7.93 4.64 20.87
N LEU A 329 6.69 4.65 21.32
CA LEU A 329 5.74 5.73 21.08
C LEU A 329 5.38 6.38 22.41
N VAL A 330 5.41 7.71 22.47
CA VAL A 330 4.78 8.51 23.53
C VAL A 330 3.58 9.21 22.92
N GLY A 331 2.39 8.69 23.20
CA GLY A 331 1.20 9.07 22.44
C GLY A 331 1.33 8.61 20.99
N ALA A 332 1.46 9.57 20.06
CA ALA A 332 1.64 9.29 18.65
C ALA A 332 3.00 9.75 18.08
N ASP A 333 3.90 10.23 18.95
CA ASP A 333 5.23 10.68 18.58
C ASP A 333 6.29 9.60 18.80
N ASP A 334 7.27 9.59 17.90
CA ASP A 334 8.46 8.75 18.02
C ASP A 334 9.23 9.14 19.30
N ALA A 335 9.59 8.14 20.08
CA ALA A 335 10.42 8.28 21.27
C ALA A 335 11.78 7.58 21.07
N GLU A 336 12.36 7.08 22.16
CA GLU A 336 13.65 6.40 22.13
C GLU A 336 13.61 5.11 21.30
N GLU A 337 14.78 4.73 20.77
CA GLU A 337 14.94 3.50 20.00
C GLU A 337 14.75 2.28 20.89
N VAL A 338 14.08 1.26 20.36
CA VAL A 338 13.86 -0.02 21.03
C VAL A 338 15.04 -0.93 20.70
N PRO A 339 15.87 -1.32 21.68
CA PRO A 339 16.86 -2.36 21.45
C PRO A 339 16.17 -3.64 20.99
N ALA A 340 16.71 -4.35 19.98
CA ALA A 340 16.07 -5.54 19.40
C ALA A 340 15.68 -6.62 20.44
N HIS A 341 16.49 -6.78 21.50
CA HIS A 341 16.20 -7.72 22.59
C HIS A 341 15.01 -7.31 23.49
N LYS A 342 14.59 -6.04 23.44
CA LYS A 342 13.42 -5.50 24.14
C LYS A 342 12.15 -5.46 23.27
N LEU A 343 12.24 -5.80 21.99
CA LEU A 343 11.05 -5.96 21.15
C LEU A 343 10.15 -7.05 21.73
N ARG A 344 8.85 -6.77 21.79
CA ARG A 344 7.81 -7.66 22.30
C ARG A 344 6.79 -7.94 21.22
N ILE A 345 6.22 -9.14 21.28
CA ILE A 345 5.22 -9.59 20.30
C ILE A 345 3.89 -8.83 20.42
N ASP A 346 3.60 -8.28 21.59
CA ASP A 346 2.41 -7.47 21.88
C ASP A 346 2.69 -5.96 21.82
N GLY A 347 3.80 -5.57 21.20
CA GLY A 347 4.27 -4.19 21.16
C GLY A 347 3.55 -3.31 20.13
N THR A 348 3.56 -2.00 20.39
CA THR A 348 3.21 -0.95 19.42
C THR A 348 4.44 -0.09 19.17
N TYR A 349 4.87 0.02 17.92
CA TYR A 349 6.13 0.66 17.55
C TYR A 349 5.99 1.61 16.35
N SER A 350 6.96 2.50 16.23
CA SER A 350 7.17 3.31 15.04
C SER A 350 8.44 2.91 14.30
N GLY A 351 8.42 2.98 12.96
CA GLY A 351 9.57 2.68 12.11
C GLY A 351 9.92 1.20 12.11
N GLY A 352 11.16 0.87 12.45
CA GLY A 352 11.64 -0.51 12.47
C GLY A 352 12.07 -1.06 11.11
N ASN A 353 12.39 -2.35 11.13
CA ASN A 353 12.83 -3.12 9.98
C ASN A 353 12.36 -4.59 10.07
N TRP A 354 12.33 -5.26 8.92
CA TRP A 354 11.90 -6.64 8.81
C TRP A 354 12.83 -7.62 9.53
N ASN A 355 14.14 -7.40 9.54
CA ASN A 355 15.09 -8.35 10.12
C ASN A 355 14.92 -8.50 11.64
N ASP A 356 14.74 -7.39 12.33
CA ASP A 356 14.45 -7.37 13.76
C ASP A 356 13.06 -7.96 14.08
N LEU A 357 12.05 -7.69 13.23
CA LEU A 357 10.73 -8.34 13.37
C LEU A 357 10.82 -9.85 13.15
N LEU A 358 11.58 -10.30 12.17
CA LEU A 358 11.83 -11.71 11.90
C LEU A 358 12.55 -12.38 13.07
N ASN A 359 13.54 -11.71 13.66
CA ASN A 359 14.23 -12.20 14.87
C ASN A 359 13.28 -12.32 16.07
N LEU A 360 12.36 -11.38 16.24
CA LEU A 360 11.26 -11.47 17.20
C LEU A 360 10.40 -12.72 16.92
N VAL A 361 9.94 -12.93 15.67
CA VAL A 361 9.15 -14.12 15.28
C VAL A 361 9.90 -15.41 15.57
N LYS A 362 11.18 -15.52 15.19
CA LYS A 362 12.03 -16.69 15.46
C LYS A 362 12.09 -17.00 16.94
N ARG A 363 12.28 -15.99 17.80
CA ARG A 363 12.33 -16.15 19.25
C ARG A 363 11.02 -16.67 19.83
N GLU A 364 9.89 -16.07 19.44
CA GLU A 364 8.58 -16.43 19.98
C GLU A 364 8.12 -17.82 19.51
N THR A 365 8.27 -18.11 18.23
CA THR A 365 7.90 -19.40 17.61
C THR A 365 8.89 -20.52 17.96
N CYS A 366 10.16 -20.19 18.24
CA CYS A 366 11.32 -21.07 18.19
C CYS A 366 11.41 -21.91 16.90
N VAL A 367 11.06 -21.29 15.77
CA VAL A 367 11.26 -21.82 14.41
C VAL A 367 12.42 -21.03 13.79
N GLU A 368 13.43 -21.75 13.27
CA GLU A 368 14.62 -21.09 12.72
C GLU A 368 14.34 -20.35 11.41
N ASN A 369 13.50 -20.92 10.55
CA ASN A 369 13.10 -20.33 9.27
C ASN A 369 11.57 -20.25 9.23
N PRO A 370 10.95 -19.26 9.91
CA PRO A 370 9.50 -19.12 9.92
C PRO A 370 9.00 -18.74 8.54
N HIS A 371 7.84 -19.27 8.15
CA HIS A 371 7.22 -18.91 6.87
C HIS A 371 6.35 -17.68 7.07
N CYS A 372 6.66 -16.63 6.33
CA CYS A 372 6.08 -15.31 6.51
C CYS A 372 5.26 -14.91 5.30
N LEU A 373 4.09 -14.32 5.54
CA LEU A 373 3.24 -13.73 4.52
C LEU A 373 3.09 -12.23 4.79
N TYR A 374 3.09 -11.42 3.74
CA TYR A 374 2.64 -10.04 3.80
C TYR A 374 1.50 -9.78 2.83
N VAL A 375 0.51 -8.99 3.24
CA VAL A 375 -0.67 -8.65 2.43
C VAL A 375 -0.77 -7.14 2.32
N GLY A 376 -0.82 -6.62 1.10
CA GLY A 376 -0.96 -5.18 0.85
C GLY A 376 -1.34 -4.84 -0.59
N ASP A 377 -1.69 -3.59 -0.84
CA ASP A 377 -2.16 -3.07 -2.13
C ASP A 377 -1.06 -2.39 -2.94
N HIS A 378 -0.08 -1.77 -2.28
CA HIS A 378 0.95 -1.04 -3.00
C HIS A 378 1.93 -2.04 -3.64
N LEU A 379 1.75 -2.35 -4.93
CA LEU A 379 2.45 -3.43 -5.63
C LEU A 379 4.00 -3.35 -5.56
N ALA A 380 4.58 -2.15 -5.55
CA ALA A 380 6.03 -2.01 -5.32
C ALA A 380 6.43 -2.27 -3.85
N GLN A 381 5.72 -1.67 -2.89
CA GLN A 381 6.14 -1.61 -1.49
C GLN A 381 5.70 -2.83 -0.67
N ASP A 382 4.59 -3.44 -1.04
CA ASP A 382 3.90 -4.49 -0.28
C ASP A 382 3.90 -5.84 -0.98
N VAL A 383 4.22 -5.87 -2.28
CA VAL A 383 4.27 -7.12 -3.06
C VAL A 383 5.71 -7.38 -3.49
N MET A 384 6.32 -6.50 -4.30
CA MET A 384 7.69 -6.68 -4.77
C MET A 384 8.73 -6.63 -3.64
N ALA A 385 8.75 -5.56 -2.83
CA ALA A 385 9.79 -5.39 -1.80
C ALA A 385 9.88 -6.54 -0.77
N PRO A 386 8.77 -7.03 -0.16
CA PRO A 386 8.81 -8.20 0.71
C PRO A 386 9.15 -9.50 -0.02
N SER A 387 8.68 -9.70 -1.26
CA SER A 387 9.02 -10.86 -2.09
C SER A 387 10.53 -10.99 -2.31
N LEU A 388 11.22 -9.88 -2.58
CA LEU A 388 12.68 -9.83 -2.72
C LEU A 388 13.45 -10.16 -1.41
N ARG A 389 12.74 -10.27 -0.28
CA ARG A 389 13.27 -10.69 1.03
C ARG A 389 12.86 -12.12 1.41
N GLY A 390 12.27 -12.88 0.49
CA GLY A 390 11.83 -14.26 0.72
C GLY A 390 10.55 -14.35 1.56
N ILE A 391 9.74 -13.29 1.57
CA ILE A 391 8.42 -13.26 2.21
C ILE A 391 7.40 -13.53 1.11
N ASP A 392 6.50 -14.50 1.32
CA ASP A 392 5.38 -14.69 0.40
C ASP A 392 4.44 -13.48 0.49
N THR A 393 3.71 -13.18 -0.60
CA THR A 393 2.79 -12.04 -0.60
C THR A 393 1.42 -12.36 -1.17
N VAL A 394 0.40 -11.62 -0.73
CA VAL A 394 -0.90 -11.50 -1.40
C VAL A 394 -1.07 -10.06 -1.83
N ALA A 395 -1.31 -9.85 -3.11
CA ALA A 395 -1.56 -8.53 -3.69
C ALA A 395 -3.04 -8.19 -3.59
N ILE A 396 -3.36 -7.01 -3.06
CA ILE A 396 -4.68 -6.39 -3.19
C ILE A 396 -4.71 -5.58 -4.50
N VAL A 397 -5.61 -5.95 -5.41
CA VAL A 397 -5.74 -5.36 -6.76
C VAL A 397 -7.21 -5.07 -7.02
N GLU A 398 -7.72 -3.91 -6.57
CA GLU A 398 -9.14 -3.56 -6.70
C GLU A 398 -9.62 -3.51 -8.17
N GLU A 399 -8.69 -3.29 -9.11
CA GLU A 399 -8.94 -3.32 -10.55
C GLU A 399 -9.50 -4.67 -11.04
N LEU A 400 -9.27 -5.77 -10.28
CA LEU A 400 -9.93 -7.06 -10.55
C LEU A 400 -11.45 -6.93 -10.49
N ALA A 401 -11.98 -6.30 -9.43
CA ALA A 401 -13.42 -6.11 -9.29
C ALA A 401 -13.93 -5.01 -10.22
N ALA A 402 -13.14 -3.95 -10.45
CA ALA A 402 -13.54 -2.86 -11.34
C ALA A 402 -13.68 -3.30 -12.80
N GLU A 403 -12.73 -4.08 -13.33
CA GLU A 403 -12.77 -4.57 -14.72
C GLU A 403 -13.55 -5.88 -14.89
N GLY A 404 -13.96 -6.50 -13.78
CA GLY A 404 -14.73 -7.73 -13.72
C GLY A 404 -13.87 -9.00 -13.72
N MET A 405 -14.40 -10.05 -13.09
CA MET A 405 -13.75 -11.35 -12.95
C MET A 405 -14.61 -12.48 -13.54
N ILE A 406 -13.94 -13.48 -14.14
CA ILE A 406 -14.61 -14.68 -14.64
C ILE A 406 -15.24 -15.45 -13.49
N GLY A 407 -16.55 -15.71 -13.59
CA GLY A 407 -17.27 -16.57 -12.65
C GLY A 407 -17.61 -15.95 -11.30
N ASP A 408 -17.27 -14.69 -11.05
CA ASP A 408 -17.65 -13.96 -9.83
C ASP A 408 -18.27 -12.60 -10.17
N ALA A 409 -19.37 -12.28 -9.49
CA ALA A 409 -20.12 -11.04 -9.71
C ALA A 409 -19.76 -9.94 -8.69
N MET A 410 -18.64 -10.07 -7.97
CA MET A 410 -18.12 -8.97 -7.15
C MET A 410 -17.84 -7.77 -8.04
N ASP A 411 -18.50 -6.66 -7.72
CA ASP A 411 -18.33 -5.39 -8.39
C ASP A 411 -17.58 -4.41 -7.48
N HIS A 412 -17.04 -3.36 -8.07
CA HIS A 412 -16.42 -2.25 -7.36
C HIS A 412 -17.34 -1.02 -7.44
N ASP A 413 -17.76 -0.47 -6.31
CA ASP A 413 -18.68 0.69 -6.29
C ASP A 413 -18.11 1.90 -7.05
N SER A 414 -16.78 2.05 -7.07
CA SER A 414 -16.05 3.06 -7.85
C SER A 414 -15.42 2.48 -9.13
N GLY A 415 -16.00 1.42 -9.70
CA GLY A 415 -15.44 0.72 -10.86
C GLY A 415 -15.21 1.65 -12.06
N CYS A 416 -16.18 2.54 -12.34
CA CYS A 416 -16.06 3.55 -13.39
C CYS A 416 -14.94 4.57 -13.15
N ASP A 417 -14.58 4.81 -11.90
CA ASP A 417 -13.53 5.77 -11.50
C ASP A 417 -12.13 5.13 -11.55
N LEU A 418 -12.05 3.80 -11.54
CA LEU A 418 -10.81 3.01 -11.61
C LEU A 418 -10.47 2.56 -13.04
N MET A 419 -11.45 2.57 -13.94
CA MET A 419 -11.30 2.20 -15.33
C MET A 419 -11.00 3.42 -16.19
N SER A 420 -10.23 3.22 -17.26
CA SER A 420 -9.93 4.26 -18.23
C SER A 420 -10.17 3.78 -19.65
N SER A 421 -11.01 4.51 -20.38
CA SER A 421 -11.24 4.30 -21.81
C SER A 421 -10.01 4.69 -22.63
N PHE A 422 -9.31 5.74 -22.19
CA PHE A 422 -8.10 6.22 -22.85
C PHE A 422 -6.87 5.35 -22.57
N TRP A 423 -6.59 4.96 -21.34
CA TRP A 423 -5.43 4.12 -21.02
C TRP A 423 -5.71 2.64 -21.32
N GLY A 424 -6.98 2.25 -21.44
CA GLY A 424 -7.43 0.87 -21.55
C GLY A 424 -7.27 0.11 -20.23
N SER A 425 -7.40 -1.22 -20.27
CA SER A 425 -7.32 -2.09 -19.09
C SER A 425 -6.02 -1.94 -18.31
N PHE A 426 -6.09 -1.95 -16.97
CA PHE A 426 -4.98 -2.08 -16.05
C PHE A 426 -4.11 -3.29 -16.38
N PHE A 427 -4.69 -4.41 -16.81
CA PHE A 427 -3.98 -5.67 -17.04
C PHE A 427 -3.27 -5.75 -18.39
N THR A 428 -3.89 -5.21 -19.44
CA THR A 428 -3.38 -5.38 -20.80
C THR A 428 -3.70 -4.21 -21.71
N THR A 429 -2.82 -3.99 -22.69
CA THR A 429 -3.01 -3.03 -23.78
C THR A 429 -2.56 -3.68 -25.09
N GLU A 430 -3.08 -3.21 -26.23
CA GLU A 430 -2.84 -3.82 -27.55
C GLU A 430 -3.54 -5.18 -27.74
N THR A 431 -4.08 -5.40 -28.94
CA THR A 431 -5.24 -6.26 -29.23
C THR A 431 -4.88 -7.59 -29.89
N ASP A 432 -3.75 -8.22 -29.54
CA ASP A 432 -3.52 -9.59 -29.99
C ASP A 432 -4.41 -10.55 -29.19
N ASN A 433 -5.68 -10.61 -29.60
CA ASN A 433 -6.70 -11.43 -28.95
C ASN A 433 -6.48 -12.93 -29.22
N SER A 434 -5.38 -13.33 -29.87
CA SER A 434 -4.98 -14.73 -29.96
C SER A 434 -4.26 -15.23 -28.71
N ILE A 435 -3.69 -14.32 -27.90
CA ILE A 435 -3.07 -14.62 -26.61
C ILE A 435 -4.14 -14.48 -25.53
N LEU A 436 -4.32 -15.52 -24.71
CA LEU A 436 -5.34 -15.58 -23.66
C LEU A 436 -4.73 -15.90 -22.30
N GLY A 437 -5.47 -15.61 -21.24
CA GLY A 437 -5.06 -15.87 -19.87
C GLY A 437 -3.90 -14.98 -19.41
N VAL A 438 -3.10 -15.47 -18.47
CA VAL A 438 -2.03 -14.70 -17.82
C VAL A 438 -0.95 -14.20 -18.79
N GLU A 439 -0.72 -14.90 -19.91
CA GLU A 439 0.23 -14.49 -20.95
C GLU A 439 -0.17 -13.19 -21.66
N ARG A 440 -1.46 -12.80 -21.56
CA ARG A 440 -1.97 -11.56 -22.13
C ARG A 440 -1.66 -10.33 -21.26
N VAL A 441 -1.28 -10.52 -19.99
CA VAL A 441 -0.87 -9.42 -19.11
C VAL A 441 0.42 -8.81 -19.65
N ASN A 442 0.38 -7.51 -19.98
CA ASN A 442 1.55 -6.85 -20.56
C ASN A 442 1.83 -5.46 -20.02
N THR A 443 1.05 -4.96 -19.06
CA THR A 443 1.35 -3.69 -18.40
C THR A 443 2.33 -3.91 -17.26
N LEU A 444 3.14 -2.90 -16.96
CA LEU A 444 4.16 -2.98 -15.92
C LEU A 444 3.58 -3.38 -14.56
N TYR A 445 2.56 -2.66 -14.08
CA TYR A 445 2.03 -2.87 -12.73
C TYR A 445 1.21 -4.17 -12.61
N ALA A 446 0.45 -4.55 -13.63
CA ALA A 446 -0.28 -5.82 -13.59
C ALA A 446 0.62 -7.04 -13.68
N SER A 447 1.86 -6.90 -14.18
CA SER A 447 2.84 -7.99 -14.16
C SER A 447 3.43 -8.27 -12.77
N LEU A 448 3.31 -7.33 -11.82
CA LEU A 448 3.96 -7.44 -10.50
C LEU A 448 3.38 -8.59 -9.65
N PRO A 449 2.03 -8.75 -9.52
CA PRO A 449 1.48 -9.90 -8.81
C PRO A 449 1.92 -11.24 -9.40
N LEU A 450 2.00 -11.37 -10.73
CA LEU A 450 2.42 -12.61 -11.40
C LEU A 450 3.84 -13.03 -11.01
N ARG A 451 4.73 -12.05 -10.75
CA ARG A 451 6.15 -12.28 -10.46
C ARG A 451 6.45 -12.36 -8.96
N HIS A 452 5.64 -11.71 -8.13
CA HIS A 452 5.97 -11.44 -6.73
C HIS A 452 4.92 -11.87 -5.70
N ALA A 453 3.71 -12.24 -6.14
CA ALA A 453 2.63 -12.68 -5.27
C ALA A 453 2.34 -14.17 -5.40
N ARG A 454 1.80 -14.73 -4.32
CA ARG A 454 1.17 -16.06 -4.33
C ARG A 454 -0.28 -15.98 -4.81
N LEU A 455 -0.95 -14.87 -4.54
CA LEU A 455 -2.35 -14.64 -4.90
C LEU A 455 -2.60 -13.16 -5.18
N ALA A 456 -3.46 -12.84 -6.13
CA ALA A 456 -4.00 -11.49 -6.34
C ALA A 456 -5.51 -11.50 -6.11
N VAL A 457 -5.99 -10.59 -5.25
CA VAL A 457 -7.41 -10.51 -4.88
C VAL A 457 -7.91 -9.07 -4.91
N PRO A 458 -9.20 -8.82 -5.22
CA PRO A 458 -9.73 -7.46 -5.24
C PRO A 458 -9.82 -6.83 -3.86
N SER A 459 -9.94 -7.64 -2.80
CA SER A 459 -9.97 -7.19 -1.41
C SER A 459 -9.88 -8.38 -0.45
N LEU A 460 -9.61 -8.11 0.83
CA LEU A 460 -9.69 -9.14 1.87
C LEU A 460 -11.11 -9.71 2.03
N GLU A 461 -12.15 -8.98 1.63
CA GLU A 461 -13.53 -9.49 1.63
C GLU A 461 -13.69 -10.73 0.74
N ALA A 462 -12.94 -10.81 -0.37
CA ALA A 462 -12.97 -11.98 -1.25
C ALA A 462 -12.48 -13.23 -0.51
N VAL A 463 -11.29 -13.17 0.11
CA VAL A 463 -10.71 -14.34 0.80
C VAL A 463 -11.47 -14.68 2.07
N ALA A 464 -12.07 -13.69 2.75
CA ALA A 464 -12.88 -13.88 3.94
C ALA A 464 -14.21 -14.64 3.70
N ARG A 465 -14.60 -14.85 2.43
CA ARG A 465 -15.70 -15.77 2.07
C ARG A 465 -15.40 -17.22 2.47
N ASN A 466 -14.11 -17.55 2.64
CA ASN A 466 -13.62 -18.89 2.91
C ASN A 466 -12.88 -18.95 4.27
N PRO A 467 -12.81 -20.13 4.91
CA PRO A 467 -12.03 -20.31 6.14
C PRO A 467 -10.52 -20.21 5.84
N ILE A 468 -9.71 -19.87 6.85
CA ILE A 468 -8.23 -19.69 6.71
C ILE A 468 -7.47 -20.93 6.21
N LYS A 469 -8.10 -22.13 6.29
CA LYS A 469 -7.57 -23.41 5.81
C LYS A 469 -7.98 -23.75 4.36
N HIS A 470 -8.77 -22.89 3.73
CA HIS A 470 -9.18 -23.04 2.34
C HIS A 470 -7.96 -23.07 1.44
N GLN A 471 -8.04 -23.88 0.39
CA GLN A 471 -6.99 -24.06 -0.59
C GLN A 471 -7.28 -23.18 -1.80
N TYR A 472 -6.41 -22.22 -2.04
CA TYR A 472 -6.46 -21.35 -3.21
C TYR A 472 -5.45 -21.85 -4.25
N GLU A 473 -5.75 -21.58 -5.53
CA GLU A 473 -4.78 -21.73 -6.60
C GLU A 473 -3.80 -20.54 -6.55
N ALA A 474 -2.53 -20.82 -6.35
CA ALA A 474 -1.48 -19.81 -6.32
C ALA A 474 -1.00 -19.48 -7.75
N PHE A 475 -0.32 -18.35 -7.97
CA PHE A 475 0.39 -18.13 -9.24
C PHE A 475 1.41 -19.26 -9.48
N SER A 476 1.35 -19.89 -10.65
CA SER A 476 2.31 -20.90 -11.12
C SER A 476 2.37 -20.92 -12.65
N GLN A 477 3.08 -21.88 -13.24
CA GLN A 477 3.04 -22.09 -14.70
C GLN A 477 1.67 -22.56 -15.19
N ASP A 478 0.91 -23.26 -14.34
CA ASP A 478 -0.35 -23.92 -14.72
C ASP A 478 -1.60 -23.22 -14.17
N THR A 479 -1.43 -22.28 -13.23
CA THR A 479 -2.54 -21.62 -12.51
C THR A 479 -2.38 -20.12 -12.50
N SER A 480 -3.52 -19.42 -12.64
CA SER A 480 -3.54 -17.98 -12.85
C SER A 480 -3.37 -17.14 -11.58
N GLY A 481 -3.52 -17.73 -10.38
CA GLY A 481 -3.32 -17.03 -9.10
C GLY A 481 -4.28 -15.88 -8.79
N PHE A 482 -5.24 -15.59 -9.67
CA PHE A 482 -6.28 -14.60 -9.44
C PHE A 482 -7.46 -15.23 -8.70
N PHE A 483 -7.95 -14.55 -7.66
CA PHE A 483 -9.10 -15.01 -6.91
C PHE A 483 -10.04 -13.84 -6.58
N PRO A 484 -11.37 -13.99 -6.71
CA PRO A 484 -12.13 -15.22 -6.97
C PRO A 484 -12.13 -15.75 -8.42
N GLY A 485 -11.60 -14.99 -9.38
CA GLY A 485 -11.43 -15.44 -10.75
C GLY A 485 -10.55 -14.50 -11.56
N ASP A 486 -10.21 -14.93 -12.77
CA ASP A 486 -9.35 -14.16 -13.68
C ASP A 486 -10.01 -12.86 -14.12
N PRO A 487 -9.23 -11.79 -14.38
CA PRO A 487 -9.77 -10.60 -15.03
C PRO A 487 -10.41 -10.97 -16.37
N VAL A 488 -11.64 -10.49 -16.58
CA VAL A 488 -12.45 -10.79 -17.79
C VAL A 488 -11.68 -10.44 -19.06
N ILE A 489 -10.97 -9.31 -19.06
CA ILE A 489 -10.20 -8.82 -20.20
C ILE A 489 -9.08 -9.78 -20.66
N LEU A 490 -8.65 -10.73 -19.83
CA LEU A 490 -7.66 -11.72 -20.24
C LEU A 490 -8.23 -12.82 -21.13
N HIS A 491 -9.56 -12.90 -21.26
CA HIS A 491 -10.26 -13.98 -21.94
C HIS A 491 -11.09 -13.55 -23.16
N PHE A 492 -11.16 -12.25 -23.48
CA PHE A 492 -12.00 -11.71 -24.57
C PHE A 492 -11.31 -10.73 -25.52
#